data_AF-A0A2V6N969-F1
#
_entry.id   AF-A0A2V6N969-F1
#
_cell.length_a   1.000
_cell.length_b   1.000
_cell.length_c   1.000
_cell.angle_alpha   90.00
_cell.angle_beta   90.00
_cell.angle_gamma   90.00
#
_symmetry.space_group_name_H-M   'P 1'
#
loop_
_entity.id
_entity.type
_entity.pdbx_description
1 polymer ?
#
loop_
_entity_poly.entity_id
_entity_poly.type
_entity_poly.pdbx_seq_one_letter_code
_entity_poly.pdbx_strand_id
1 'polypeptide(L)'
;MYSRLTIVSIASALAVSAVCAQDKPQLTVDELVAKNVAAKGGADALRALQSVRFTGKMLVNEGQFQLAYVETKKRPGEVRSEATLQGMTAIQAYDGEQGWKVYPFQGRKDPEKMSADDTKSLIEEAEIDGPLVDWKAKGSTLEYLGTEDVDGTSAHKLKVVRKNGDVTFVYLDPDAFLEIRQTTQRVEQGAQVEVETDIGDYEKIAGVFLPFSLESGRKGGPDKQKIVIDKAEPNIPVDDTIFKFPTAK
;
A
#
# COMPACT_ATOMS: atom_id res chain seq x y z
N MET A 1 -56.53 10.60 75.81
CA MET A 1 -55.84 9.47 75.13
C MET A 1 -55.81 9.80 73.64
N TYR A 2 -54.72 10.44 73.20
CA TYR A 2 -53.74 9.96 72.19
C TYR A 2 -54.40 9.61 70.83
N SER A 3 -54.04 10.18 69.68
CA SER A 3 -52.69 10.46 69.18
C SER A 3 -52.73 11.43 67.98
N ARG A 4 -51.71 12.28 67.81
CA ARG A 4 -51.49 13.14 66.63
C ARG A 4 -50.72 12.34 65.57
N LEU A 5 -51.21 12.31 64.33
CA LEU A 5 -50.49 11.75 63.19
C LEU A 5 -49.45 12.76 62.69
N THR A 6 -48.17 12.40 62.72
CA THR A 6 -47.09 13.12 62.07
C THR A 6 -46.60 12.27 60.90
N ILE A 7 -46.85 12.72 59.68
CA ILE A 7 -46.32 12.08 58.46
C ILE A 7 -44.97 12.76 58.16
N VAL A 8 -43.89 12.00 58.33
CA VAL A 8 -42.53 12.42 57.97
C VAL A 8 -42.29 12.03 56.51
N SER A 9 -42.05 13.03 55.66
CA SER A 9 -41.61 12.87 54.28
C SER A 9 -40.16 12.38 54.25
N ILE A 10 -39.90 11.25 53.60
CA ILE A 10 -38.55 10.79 53.27
C ILE A 10 -38.35 10.97 51.78
N ALA A 11 -37.60 12.01 51.40
CA ALA A 11 -37.13 12.21 50.04
C ALA A 11 -35.81 11.44 49.86
N SER A 12 -35.86 10.32 49.14
CA SER A 12 -34.68 9.55 48.75
C SER A 12 -33.99 10.24 47.56
N ALA A 13 -32.82 10.82 47.78
CA ALA A 13 -32.00 11.38 46.70
C ALA A 13 -31.21 10.24 46.01
N LEU A 14 -31.55 9.92 44.76
CA LEU A 14 -30.70 9.11 43.89
C LEU A 14 -29.54 9.98 43.39
N ALA A 15 -28.34 9.70 43.87
CA ALA A 15 -27.12 10.24 43.28
C ALA A 15 -26.80 9.45 42.01
N VAL A 16 -27.07 10.05 40.84
CA VAL A 16 -26.62 9.51 39.55
C VAL A 16 -25.14 9.87 39.41
N SER A 17 -24.26 8.89 39.61
CA SER A 17 -22.84 9.04 39.31
C SER A 17 -22.67 9.10 37.79
N ALA A 18 -22.48 10.30 37.25
CA ALA A 18 -22.06 10.49 35.87
C ALA A 18 -20.64 9.93 35.72
N VAL A 19 -20.54 8.71 35.20
CA VAL A 19 -19.28 8.17 34.68
C VAL A 19 -18.99 8.96 33.41
N CYS A 20 -18.12 9.96 33.50
CA CYS A 20 -17.53 10.57 32.32
C CYS A 20 -16.74 9.49 31.60
N ALA A 21 -17.28 8.94 30.52
CA ALA A 21 -16.50 8.19 29.56
C ALA A 21 -15.39 9.12 29.07
N GLN A 22 -14.15 8.85 29.46
CA GLN A 22 -13.00 9.52 28.87
C GLN A 22 -12.87 8.95 27.45
N ASP A 23 -13.35 9.69 26.45
CA ASP A 23 -13.02 9.42 25.06
C ASP A 23 -11.49 9.44 24.95
N LYS A 24 -10.88 8.27 24.74
CA LYS A 24 -9.46 8.21 24.40
C LYS A 24 -9.28 9.08 23.15
N PRO A 25 -8.33 10.02 23.14
CA PRO A 25 -8.09 10.85 21.96
C PRO A 25 -7.84 9.92 20.77
N GLN A 26 -8.69 10.05 19.75
CA GLN A 26 -8.56 9.31 18.51
C GLN A 26 -7.24 9.74 17.84
N LEU A 27 -6.44 8.77 17.40
CA LEU A 27 -5.18 9.06 16.69
C LEU A 27 -5.45 9.99 15.51
N THR A 28 -4.60 11.00 15.36
CA THR A 28 -4.64 11.91 14.23
C THR A 28 -3.96 11.32 13.00
N VAL A 29 -4.22 11.88 11.82
CA VAL A 29 -3.52 11.51 10.57
C VAL A 29 -2.01 11.67 10.72
N ASP A 30 -1.55 12.81 11.27
CA ASP A 30 -0.12 13.08 11.40
C ASP A 30 0.56 12.10 12.37
N GLU A 31 -0.12 11.68 13.46
CA GLU A 31 0.40 10.66 14.38
C GLU A 31 0.48 9.27 13.73
N LEU A 32 -0.53 8.86 12.96
CA LEU A 32 -0.53 7.59 12.24
C LEU A 32 0.58 7.54 11.19
N VAL A 33 0.74 8.62 10.41
CA VAL A 33 1.82 8.73 9.43
C VAL A 33 3.18 8.70 10.11
N ALA A 34 3.37 9.45 11.21
CA ALA A 34 4.63 9.45 11.94
C ALA A 34 4.98 8.05 12.51
N LYS A 35 3.98 7.33 13.04
CA LYS A 35 4.14 5.95 13.51
C LYS A 35 4.49 4.99 12.38
N ASN A 36 3.81 5.08 11.24
CA ASN A 36 4.13 4.26 10.05
C ASN A 36 5.54 4.54 9.52
N VAL A 37 5.94 5.81 9.39
CA VAL A 37 7.29 6.21 8.96
C VAL A 37 8.34 5.64 9.92
N ALA A 38 8.11 5.73 11.23
CA ALA A 38 9.01 5.16 12.22
C ALA A 38 9.07 3.63 12.13
N ALA A 39 7.92 2.96 11.98
CA ALA A 39 7.83 1.51 11.81
C ALA A 39 8.57 1.01 10.56
N LYS A 40 8.50 1.76 9.46
CA LYS A 40 9.25 1.48 8.23
C LYS A 40 10.76 1.64 8.36
N GLY A 41 11.28 2.21 9.44
CA GLY A 41 12.72 2.43 9.65
C GLY A 41 13.14 3.89 9.78
N GLY A 42 12.19 4.82 9.72
CA GLY A 42 12.43 6.26 9.85
C GLY A 42 12.71 6.96 8.51
N ALA A 43 12.42 8.26 8.48
CA ALA A 43 12.47 9.05 7.25
C ALA A 43 13.87 9.11 6.60
N ASP A 44 14.94 9.11 7.41
CA ASP A 44 16.31 9.17 6.89
C ASP A 44 16.71 7.85 6.20
N ALA A 45 16.36 6.70 6.79
CA ALA A 45 16.65 5.40 6.18
C ALA A 45 15.86 5.21 4.87
N LEU A 46 14.59 5.62 4.87
CA LEU A 46 13.72 5.62 3.68
C LEU A 46 14.30 6.49 2.55
N ARG A 47 14.72 7.73 2.86
CA ARG A 47 15.35 8.63 1.88
C ARG A 47 16.73 8.13 1.43
N ALA A 48 17.46 7.40 2.26
CA ALA A 48 18.75 6.83 1.91
C ALA A 48 18.64 5.66 0.91
N LEU A 49 17.47 5.03 0.75
CA LEU A 49 17.22 4.07 -0.33
C LEU A 49 17.00 4.81 -1.65
N GLN A 50 18.02 4.81 -2.50
CA GLN A 50 18.00 5.41 -3.84
C GLN A 50 17.63 4.41 -4.94
N SER A 51 17.88 3.12 -4.69
CA SER A 51 17.45 2.03 -5.55
C SER A 51 17.21 0.77 -4.73
N VAL A 52 16.41 -0.14 -5.26
CA VAL A 52 16.28 -1.49 -4.72
C VAL A 52 15.98 -2.46 -5.85
N ARG A 53 16.65 -3.62 -5.83
CA ARG A 53 16.30 -4.74 -6.70
C ARG A 53 15.72 -5.87 -5.86
N PHE A 54 14.50 -6.26 -6.16
CA PHE A 54 13.85 -7.44 -5.61
C PHE A 54 13.97 -8.60 -6.59
N THR A 55 14.23 -9.79 -6.07
CA THR A 55 14.17 -11.03 -6.85
C THR A 55 13.35 -12.06 -6.09
N GLY A 56 12.52 -12.79 -6.81
CA GLY A 56 11.71 -13.85 -6.23
C GLY A 56 10.84 -14.54 -7.26
N LYS A 57 9.58 -14.77 -6.91
CA LYS A 57 8.60 -15.47 -7.74
C LYS A 57 7.25 -14.76 -7.74
N MET A 58 6.57 -14.85 -8.87
CA MET A 58 5.18 -14.44 -9.04
C MET A 58 4.34 -15.69 -9.28
N LEU A 59 3.30 -15.85 -8.47
CA LEU A 59 2.33 -16.93 -8.52
C LEU A 59 1.05 -16.36 -9.13
N VAL A 60 0.53 -17.02 -10.17
CA VAL A 60 -0.71 -16.62 -10.84
C VAL A 60 -1.63 -17.83 -11.02
N ASN A 61 -2.91 -17.56 -11.29
CA ASN A 61 -3.94 -18.60 -11.45
C ASN A 61 -3.98 -19.54 -10.25
N GLU A 62 -4.18 -18.95 -9.06
CA GLU A 62 -4.19 -19.68 -7.77
C GLU A 62 -2.90 -20.47 -7.51
N GLY A 63 -1.76 -19.98 -8.02
CA GLY A 63 -0.44 -20.61 -7.87
C GLY A 63 -0.16 -21.76 -8.83
N GLN A 64 -1.04 -22.04 -9.81
CA GLN A 64 -0.79 -23.05 -10.83
C GLN A 64 0.43 -22.73 -11.70
N PHE A 65 0.72 -21.44 -11.90
CA PHE A 65 1.91 -21.00 -12.61
C PHE A 65 2.81 -20.19 -11.69
N GLN A 66 4.11 -20.52 -11.72
CA GLN A 66 5.16 -19.79 -11.03
C GLN A 66 6.11 -19.18 -12.08
N LEU A 67 6.23 -17.85 -12.04
CA LEU A 67 7.13 -17.06 -12.87
C LEU A 67 8.30 -16.58 -12.03
N ALA A 68 9.51 -16.56 -12.60
CA ALA A 68 10.62 -15.86 -11.97
C ALA A 68 10.33 -14.36 -12.01
N TYR A 69 10.49 -13.68 -10.88
CA TYR A 69 10.16 -12.26 -10.72
C TYR A 69 11.40 -11.45 -10.39
N VAL A 70 11.57 -10.32 -11.07
CA VAL A 70 12.57 -9.30 -10.76
C VAL A 70 11.90 -7.94 -10.83
N GLU A 71 12.08 -7.12 -9.80
CA GLU A 71 11.65 -5.72 -9.80
C GLU A 71 12.83 -4.85 -9.44
N THR A 72 13.05 -3.78 -10.20
CA THR A 72 14.05 -2.77 -9.89
C THR A 72 13.37 -1.41 -9.77
N LYS A 73 13.52 -0.76 -8.62
CA LYS A 73 13.08 0.61 -8.38
C LYS A 73 14.30 1.51 -8.27
N LYS A 74 14.19 2.72 -8.79
CA LYS A 74 15.20 3.77 -8.66
C LYS A 74 14.49 5.11 -8.43
N ARG A 75 15.07 5.95 -7.59
CA ARG A 75 14.63 7.34 -7.43
C ARG A 75 15.10 8.20 -8.62
N PRO A 76 14.31 9.22 -9.01
CA PRO A 76 13.14 9.74 -8.30
C PRO A 76 11.81 9.00 -8.51
N GLY A 77 11.70 8.06 -9.44
CA GLY A 77 10.42 7.40 -9.69
C GLY A 77 10.42 6.41 -10.85
N GLU A 78 11.53 5.74 -11.08
CA GLU A 78 11.67 4.73 -12.13
C GLU A 78 11.43 3.33 -11.56
N VAL A 79 10.73 2.50 -12.33
CA VAL A 79 10.47 1.10 -11.99
C VAL A 79 10.52 0.23 -13.22
N ARG A 80 10.98 -1.00 -13.04
CA ARG A 80 10.92 -2.08 -14.04
C ARG A 80 10.61 -3.39 -13.32
N SER A 81 9.54 -4.04 -13.76
CA SER A 81 9.10 -5.35 -13.27
C SER A 81 9.14 -6.36 -14.40
N GLU A 82 9.72 -7.53 -14.13
CA GLU A 82 9.92 -8.61 -15.09
C GLU A 82 9.37 -9.92 -14.51
N ALA A 83 8.54 -10.61 -15.29
CA ALA A 83 7.99 -11.92 -14.94
C ALA A 83 8.29 -12.92 -16.07
N THR A 84 9.07 -13.95 -15.77
CA THR A 84 9.58 -14.90 -16.77
C THR A 84 9.00 -16.30 -16.58
N LEU A 85 8.43 -16.86 -17.65
CA LEU A 85 7.95 -18.24 -17.73
C LEU A 85 8.49 -18.91 -18.99
N GLN A 86 9.19 -20.03 -18.84
CA GLN A 86 9.70 -20.84 -19.96
C GLN A 86 10.52 -20.02 -20.99
N GLY A 87 11.33 -19.07 -20.53
CA GLY A 87 12.16 -18.21 -21.38
C GLY A 87 11.42 -17.05 -22.06
N MET A 88 10.13 -16.88 -21.80
CA MET A 88 9.36 -15.69 -22.20
C MET A 88 9.23 -14.74 -21.03
N THR A 89 9.60 -13.47 -21.22
CA THR A 89 9.61 -12.45 -20.16
C THR A 89 8.57 -11.37 -20.46
N ALA A 90 7.56 -11.27 -19.60
CA ALA A 90 6.71 -10.08 -19.53
C ALA A 90 7.47 -8.97 -18.82
N ILE A 91 7.35 -7.75 -19.33
CA ILE A 91 8.03 -6.56 -18.81
C ILE A 91 6.99 -5.46 -18.65
N GLN A 92 7.06 -4.73 -17.55
CA GLN A 92 6.47 -3.40 -17.42
C GLN A 92 7.55 -2.46 -16.88
N ALA A 93 7.62 -1.24 -17.37
CA ALA A 93 8.58 -0.26 -16.89
C ALA A 93 8.08 1.17 -17.06
N TYR A 94 8.56 2.05 -16.19
CA TYR A 94 8.31 3.48 -16.19
C TYR A 94 9.62 4.20 -15.91
N ASP A 95 9.94 5.21 -16.71
CA ASP A 95 11.20 5.96 -16.65
C ASP A 95 11.08 7.33 -15.96
N GLY A 96 9.96 7.57 -15.25
CA GLY A 96 9.64 8.89 -14.68
C GLY A 96 8.84 9.79 -15.63
N GLU A 97 8.63 9.39 -16.88
CA GLU A 97 7.82 10.13 -17.85
C GLU A 97 6.84 9.23 -18.61
N GLN A 98 7.29 8.07 -19.11
CA GLN A 98 6.54 7.18 -19.98
C GLN A 98 6.57 5.73 -19.51
N GLY A 99 5.38 5.12 -19.43
CA GLY A 99 5.23 3.69 -19.20
C GLY A 99 5.33 2.87 -20.49
N TRP A 100 5.86 1.66 -20.42
CA TRP A 100 5.85 0.69 -21.50
C TRP A 100 5.80 -0.75 -21.00
N LYS A 101 5.38 -1.65 -21.87
CA LYS A 101 5.24 -3.07 -21.55
C LYS A 101 5.61 -3.99 -22.70
N VAL A 102 5.93 -5.23 -22.36
CA VAL A 102 6.02 -6.39 -23.27
C VAL A 102 5.18 -7.50 -22.64
N TYR A 103 4.25 -8.09 -23.40
CA TYR A 103 3.36 -9.13 -22.89
C TYR A 103 3.33 -10.37 -23.81
N PRO A 104 4.37 -11.21 -23.75
CA PRO A 104 4.62 -12.26 -24.74
C PRO A 104 3.63 -13.43 -24.66
N PHE A 105 2.94 -13.60 -23.53
CA PHE A 105 2.02 -14.71 -23.29
C PHE A 105 0.74 -14.65 -24.15
N GLN A 106 0.46 -13.50 -24.78
CA GLN A 106 -0.61 -13.33 -25.77
C GLN A 106 -0.08 -13.29 -27.22
N GLY A 107 1.18 -13.70 -27.44
CA GLY A 107 1.81 -13.81 -28.76
C GLY A 107 2.50 -12.54 -29.25
N ARG A 108 2.26 -11.37 -28.63
CA ARG A 108 2.94 -10.12 -28.95
C ARG A 108 4.24 -9.97 -28.15
N LYS A 109 5.37 -9.97 -28.84
CA LYS A 109 6.70 -9.88 -28.22
C LYS A 109 7.32 -8.49 -28.29
N ASP A 110 6.75 -7.61 -29.10
CA ASP A 110 7.28 -6.26 -29.30
C ASP A 110 6.92 -5.35 -28.11
N PRO A 111 7.82 -4.43 -27.71
CA PRO A 111 7.52 -3.40 -26.71
C PRO A 111 6.43 -2.44 -27.18
N GLU A 112 5.56 -2.07 -26.25
CA GLU A 112 4.46 -1.13 -26.49
C GLU A 112 4.41 -0.04 -25.43
N LYS A 113 4.16 1.20 -25.87
CA LYS A 113 3.92 2.31 -24.95
C LYS A 113 2.58 2.13 -24.25
N MET A 114 2.52 2.47 -22.97
CA MET A 114 1.29 2.46 -22.18
C MET A 114 0.56 3.79 -22.31
N SER A 115 -0.77 3.74 -22.15
CA SER A 115 -1.58 4.96 -22.03
C SER A 115 -1.26 5.67 -20.70
N ALA A 116 -1.67 6.94 -20.57
CA ALA A 116 -1.50 7.66 -19.31
C ALA A 116 -2.27 6.98 -18.15
N ASP A 117 -3.48 6.48 -18.41
CA ASP A 117 -4.28 5.77 -17.40
C ASP A 117 -3.62 4.45 -16.99
N ASP A 118 -3.13 3.66 -17.95
CA ASP A 118 -2.46 2.39 -17.67
C ASP A 118 -1.12 2.61 -16.92
N THR A 119 -0.46 3.76 -17.12
CA THR A 119 0.84 4.08 -16.49
C THR A 119 0.71 4.44 -15.01
N LYS A 120 -0.48 4.82 -14.53
CA LYS A 120 -0.71 5.25 -13.13
C LYS A 120 -0.27 4.19 -12.11
N SER A 121 -0.52 2.91 -12.40
CA SER A 121 -0.08 1.81 -11.52
C SER A 121 1.43 1.77 -11.35
N LEU A 122 2.19 1.98 -12.43
CA LEU A 122 3.66 1.97 -12.40
C LEU A 122 4.24 3.18 -11.68
N ILE A 123 3.59 4.35 -11.78
CA ILE A 123 3.99 5.53 -11.00
C ILE A 123 3.90 5.22 -9.50
N GLU A 124 2.81 4.58 -9.07
CA GLU A 124 2.62 4.19 -7.69
C GLU A 124 3.58 3.08 -7.26
N GLU A 125 3.81 2.08 -8.11
CA GLU A 125 4.75 0.98 -7.89
C GLU A 125 6.20 1.50 -7.76
N ALA A 126 6.57 2.56 -8.47
CA ALA A 126 7.88 3.21 -8.37
C ALA A 126 8.12 3.92 -7.02
N GLU A 127 7.08 4.22 -6.25
CA GLU A 127 7.21 4.86 -4.94
C GLU A 127 7.76 3.88 -3.89
N ILE A 128 9.07 3.90 -3.66
CA ILE A 128 9.74 3.08 -2.62
C ILE A 128 9.11 3.30 -1.23
N ASP A 129 8.71 4.54 -0.93
CA ASP A 129 8.21 4.92 0.40
C ASP A 129 6.70 4.68 0.60
N GLY A 130 5.99 4.32 -0.47
CA GLY A 130 4.53 4.20 -0.46
C GLY A 130 3.78 5.54 -0.25
N PRO A 131 2.45 5.49 -0.13
CA PRO A 131 1.59 6.67 -0.27
C PRO A 131 1.58 7.63 0.94
N LEU A 132 2.08 7.20 2.10
CA LEU A 132 2.01 7.99 3.35
C LEU A 132 3.23 8.88 3.58
N VAL A 133 4.41 8.44 3.16
CA VAL A 133 5.66 9.19 3.37
C VAL A 133 5.67 10.42 2.48
N ASP A 134 5.95 11.58 3.09
CA ASP A 134 6.00 12.89 2.43
C ASP A 134 4.73 13.21 1.60
N TRP A 135 3.56 12.71 2.03
CA TRP A 135 2.28 12.80 1.31
C TRP A 135 1.91 14.23 0.88
N LYS A 136 2.23 15.24 1.70
CA LYS A 136 2.00 16.66 1.37
C LYS A 136 2.86 17.11 0.19
N ALA A 137 4.13 16.70 0.14
CA ALA A 137 5.04 17.01 -0.95
C ALA A 137 4.64 16.31 -2.25
N LYS A 138 4.04 15.11 -2.14
CA LYS A 138 3.43 14.39 -3.27
C LYS A 138 2.13 15.02 -3.78
N GLY A 139 1.56 15.98 -3.03
CA GLY A 139 0.31 16.66 -3.37
C GLY A 139 -0.94 15.85 -3.04
N SER A 140 -0.85 14.87 -2.13
CA SER A 140 -1.98 14.09 -1.66
C SER A 140 -2.72 14.79 -0.51
N THR A 141 -3.92 14.30 -0.18
CA THR A 141 -4.61 14.60 1.08
C THR A 141 -4.98 13.33 1.81
N LEU A 142 -4.95 13.36 3.15
CA LEU A 142 -5.22 12.21 4.01
C LEU A 142 -6.40 12.47 4.95
N GLU A 143 -7.18 11.44 5.20
CA GLU A 143 -8.27 11.40 6.17
C GLU A 143 -8.20 10.09 6.96
N TYR A 144 -8.32 10.16 8.29
CA TYR A 144 -8.42 8.96 9.13
C TYR A 144 -9.88 8.56 9.32
N LEU A 145 -10.22 7.34 8.93
CA LEU A 145 -11.60 6.84 8.91
C LEU A 145 -11.95 5.95 10.11
N GLY A 146 -11.05 5.84 11.09
CA GLY A 146 -11.19 4.90 12.20
C GLY A 146 -10.57 3.54 11.89
N THR A 147 -10.99 2.53 12.66
CA THR A 147 -10.51 1.15 12.47
C THR A 147 -11.49 0.32 11.65
N GLU A 148 -10.97 -0.63 10.88
CA GLU A 148 -11.75 -1.59 10.09
C GLU A 148 -11.14 -2.99 10.26
N ASP A 149 -11.98 -4.03 10.31
CA ASP A 149 -11.51 -5.40 10.35
C ASP A 149 -10.91 -5.81 9.00
N VAL A 150 -9.65 -6.26 9.03
CA VAL A 150 -8.91 -6.81 7.90
C VAL A 150 -8.46 -8.20 8.32
N ASP A 151 -9.22 -9.21 7.89
CA ASP A 151 -8.97 -10.62 8.16
C ASP A 151 -8.75 -10.93 9.66
N GLY A 152 -9.57 -10.31 10.53
CA GLY A 152 -9.49 -10.45 11.99
C GLY A 152 -8.55 -9.45 12.68
N THR A 153 -7.90 -8.55 11.93
CA THR A 153 -7.05 -7.48 12.47
C THR A 153 -7.79 -6.15 12.45
N SER A 154 -7.92 -5.48 13.60
CA SER A 154 -8.55 -4.14 13.69
C SER A 154 -7.59 -3.05 13.21
N ALA A 155 -7.52 -2.86 11.89
CA ALA A 155 -6.52 -2.02 11.25
C ALA A 155 -6.95 -0.55 11.19
N HIS A 156 -6.00 0.38 11.34
CA HIS A 156 -6.24 1.81 11.13
C HIS A 156 -6.41 2.09 9.64
N LYS A 157 -7.56 2.66 9.26
CA LYS A 157 -7.89 2.97 7.87
C LYS A 157 -7.66 4.44 7.55
N LEU A 158 -6.70 4.72 6.66
CA LEU A 158 -6.42 6.03 6.11
C LEU A 158 -6.93 6.09 4.67
N LYS A 159 -7.68 7.14 4.32
CA LYS A 159 -7.99 7.48 2.93
C LYS A 159 -6.96 8.47 2.43
N VAL A 160 -6.32 8.14 1.32
CA VAL A 160 -5.35 8.97 0.59
C VAL A 160 -6.00 9.38 -0.73
N VAL A 161 -6.25 10.66 -0.93
CA VAL A 161 -6.60 11.21 -2.25
C VAL A 161 -5.31 11.70 -2.89
N ARG A 162 -4.89 11.06 -3.99
CA ARG A 162 -3.65 11.40 -4.70
C ARG A 162 -3.83 12.63 -5.57
N LYS A 163 -2.70 13.25 -5.96
CA LYS A 163 -2.67 14.43 -6.85
C LYS A 163 -3.40 14.21 -8.18
N ASN A 164 -3.40 12.98 -8.68
CA ASN A 164 -4.07 12.61 -9.93
C ASN A 164 -5.59 12.34 -9.77
N GLY A 165 -6.13 12.43 -8.55
CA GLY A 165 -7.53 12.18 -8.22
C GLY A 165 -7.87 10.75 -7.81
N ASP A 166 -6.93 9.80 -7.94
CA ASP A 166 -7.16 8.42 -7.50
C ASP A 166 -7.22 8.35 -5.97
N VAL A 167 -7.98 7.37 -5.46
CA VAL A 167 -8.19 7.18 -4.02
C VAL A 167 -7.54 5.87 -3.60
N THR A 168 -6.68 5.90 -2.59
CA THR A 168 -6.14 4.71 -1.93
C THR A 168 -6.55 4.67 -0.48
N PHE A 169 -7.17 3.57 -0.07
CA PHE A 169 -7.33 3.25 1.34
C PHE A 169 -6.11 2.45 1.78
N VAL A 170 -5.42 2.92 2.82
CA VAL A 170 -4.28 2.27 3.45
C VAL A 170 -4.72 1.74 4.81
N TYR A 171 -4.48 0.46 5.05
CA TYR A 171 -4.82 -0.21 6.30
C TYR A 171 -3.53 -0.54 7.04
N LEU A 172 -3.36 0.05 8.21
CA LEU A 172 -2.18 -0.15 9.05
C LEU A 172 -2.50 -1.12 10.19
N ASP A 173 -1.60 -2.05 10.43
CA ASP A 173 -1.63 -2.87 11.64
C ASP A 173 -1.72 -1.98 12.90
N PRO A 174 -2.58 -2.29 13.88
CA PRO A 174 -2.80 -1.43 15.04
C PRO A 174 -1.59 -1.34 15.99
N ASP A 175 -0.69 -2.33 15.94
CA ASP A 175 0.45 -2.43 16.86
C ASP A 175 1.77 -2.08 16.16
N ALA A 176 1.99 -2.65 14.97
CA ALA A 176 3.20 -2.47 14.17
C ALA A 176 3.16 -1.22 13.29
N PHE A 177 1.97 -0.68 12.97
CA PHE A 177 1.78 0.48 12.09
C PHE A 177 2.34 0.32 10.66
N LEU A 178 2.63 -0.92 10.23
CA LEU A 178 2.96 -1.26 8.85
C LEU A 178 1.68 -1.50 8.05
N GLU A 179 1.71 -1.25 6.73
CA GLU A 179 0.58 -1.53 5.86
C GLU A 179 0.36 -3.05 5.78
N ILE A 180 -0.88 -3.47 6.01
CA ILE A 180 -1.29 -4.88 5.84
C ILE A 180 -2.20 -5.07 4.62
N ARG A 181 -2.88 -4.00 4.20
CA ARG A 181 -3.70 -3.95 2.99
C ARG A 181 -3.69 -2.55 2.39
N GLN A 182 -3.82 -2.49 1.08
CA GLN A 182 -4.20 -1.28 0.34
C GLN A 182 -5.37 -1.60 -0.57
N THR A 183 -6.25 -0.62 -0.75
CA THR A 183 -7.31 -0.68 -1.75
C THR A 183 -7.29 0.57 -2.58
N THR A 184 -6.98 0.46 -3.88
CA THR A 184 -6.92 1.61 -4.79
C THR A 184 -8.12 1.62 -5.72
N GLN A 185 -8.80 2.75 -5.77
CA GLN A 185 -9.87 3.06 -6.71
C GLN A 185 -9.32 4.02 -7.77
N ARG A 186 -9.39 3.59 -9.04
CA ARG A 186 -8.91 4.36 -10.18
C ARG A 186 -9.75 4.07 -11.43
N VAL A 187 -9.54 4.86 -12.47
CA VAL A 187 -10.10 4.60 -13.81
C VAL A 187 -9.05 3.89 -14.66
N GLU A 188 -9.39 2.71 -15.17
CA GLU A 188 -8.60 1.97 -16.14
C GLU A 188 -9.45 1.74 -17.39
N GLN A 189 -8.96 2.11 -18.57
CA GLN A 189 -9.67 1.94 -19.84
C GLN A 189 -11.11 2.50 -19.83
N GLY A 190 -11.35 3.59 -19.11
CA GLY A 190 -12.65 4.24 -18.97
C GLY A 190 -13.62 3.58 -17.98
N ALA A 191 -13.23 2.50 -17.30
CA ALA A 191 -14.01 1.84 -16.26
C ALA A 191 -13.41 2.12 -14.87
N GLN A 192 -14.28 2.27 -13.85
CA GLN A 192 -13.81 2.26 -12.47
C GLN A 192 -13.37 0.85 -12.08
N VAL A 193 -12.17 0.76 -11.51
CA VAL A 193 -11.59 -0.48 -11.00
C VAL A 193 -11.15 -0.25 -9.56
N GLU A 194 -11.42 -1.24 -8.71
CA GLU A 194 -10.92 -1.30 -7.34
C GLU A 194 -9.96 -2.47 -7.23
N VAL A 195 -8.69 -2.18 -6.95
CA VAL A 195 -7.62 -3.15 -6.76
C VAL A 195 -7.34 -3.26 -5.28
N GLU A 196 -7.31 -4.48 -4.77
CA GLU A 196 -6.91 -4.78 -3.40
C GLU A 196 -5.52 -5.43 -3.43
N THR A 197 -4.64 -4.98 -2.55
CA THR A 197 -3.29 -5.52 -2.37
C THR A 197 -3.08 -5.84 -0.90
N ASP A 198 -2.89 -7.11 -0.59
CA ASP A 198 -2.47 -7.63 0.70
C ASP A 198 -0.95 -7.59 0.80
N ILE A 199 -0.44 -7.10 1.92
CA ILE A 199 0.97 -6.77 2.09
C ILE A 199 1.48 -7.39 3.38
N GLY A 200 2.58 -8.12 3.32
CA GLY A 200 3.12 -8.80 4.49
C GLY A 200 4.56 -9.25 4.33
N ASP A 201 4.97 -10.11 5.27
CA ASP A 201 6.32 -10.68 5.37
C ASP A 201 7.40 -9.59 5.32
N TYR A 202 7.29 -8.58 6.18
CA TYR A 202 8.24 -7.47 6.18
C TYR A 202 9.63 -7.91 6.66
N GLU A 203 10.65 -7.60 5.87
CA GLU A 203 12.05 -7.81 6.22
C GLU A 203 12.82 -6.49 6.29
N LYS A 204 13.78 -6.43 7.22
CA LYS A 204 14.60 -5.23 7.43
C LYS A 204 15.84 -5.24 6.54
N ILE A 205 15.85 -4.36 5.55
CA ILE A 205 16.89 -4.24 4.52
C ILE A 205 17.44 -2.82 4.52
N ALA A 206 18.76 -2.68 4.71
CA ALA A 206 19.44 -1.38 4.84
C ALA A 206 18.73 -0.40 5.82
N GLY A 207 18.18 -0.94 6.92
CA GLY A 207 17.49 -0.15 7.95
C GLY A 207 15.99 0.05 7.71
N VAL A 208 15.46 -0.31 6.54
CA VAL A 208 14.06 -0.13 6.15
C VAL A 208 13.31 -1.46 6.15
N PHE A 209 12.08 -1.50 6.67
CA PHE A 209 11.19 -2.65 6.54
C PHE A 209 10.49 -2.62 5.19
N LEU A 210 10.83 -3.57 4.32
CA LEU A 210 10.27 -3.74 2.98
C LEU A 210 9.38 -4.98 2.95
N PRO A 211 8.23 -4.96 2.25
CA PRO A 211 7.35 -6.13 2.17
C PRO A 211 7.94 -7.22 1.26
N PHE A 212 7.93 -8.48 1.71
CA PHE A 212 8.38 -9.62 0.91
C PHE A 212 7.23 -10.50 0.41
N SER A 213 6.00 -10.20 0.79
CA SER A 213 4.81 -10.82 0.19
C SER A 213 3.81 -9.74 -0.21
N LEU A 214 3.38 -9.77 -1.46
CA LEU A 214 2.31 -8.93 -1.99
C LEU A 214 1.32 -9.79 -2.75
N GLU A 215 0.03 -9.71 -2.43
CA GLU A 215 -1.02 -10.41 -3.17
C GLU A 215 -2.04 -9.39 -3.67
N SER A 216 -2.19 -9.27 -4.98
CA SER A 216 -2.92 -8.17 -5.60
C SER A 216 -3.87 -8.64 -6.70
N GLY A 217 -5.03 -8.00 -6.79
CA GLY A 217 -6.02 -8.25 -7.84
C GLY A 217 -7.24 -7.35 -7.70
N ARG A 218 -8.24 -7.54 -8.57
CA ARG A 218 -9.52 -6.86 -8.40
C ARG A 218 -10.13 -7.26 -7.05
N LYS A 219 -10.62 -6.28 -6.31
CA LYS A 219 -11.26 -6.53 -5.01
C LYS A 219 -12.43 -7.50 -5.16
N GLY A 220 -12.42 -8.57 -4.36
CA GLY A 220 -13.40 -9.65 -4.43
C GLY A 220 -13.31 -10.54 -5.68
N GLY A 221 -12.31 -10.34 -6.54
CA GLY A 221 -12.05 -11.19 -7.70
C GLY A 221 -11.25 -12.45 -7.33
N PRO A 222 -11.43 -13.56 -8.07
CA PRO A 222 -10.69 -14.81 -7.83
C PRO A 222 -9.24 -14.75 -8.35
N ASP A 223 -8.97 -13.91 -9.33
CA ASP A 223 -7.69 -13.84 -10.02
C ASP A 223 -6.72 -12.86 -9.34
N LYS A 224 -6.24 -13.21 -8.14
CA LYS A 224 -5.13 -12.50 -7.49
C LYS A 224 -3.79 -13.08 -7.95
N GLN A 225 -2.81 -12.21 -8.19
CA GLN A 225 -1.41 -12.59 -8.34
C GLN A 225 -0.69 -12.41 -7.01
N LYS A 226 0.22 -13.32 -6.67
CA LYS A 226 1.04 -13.24 -5.46
C LYS A 226 2.52 -13.15 -5.81
N ILE A 227 3.17 -12.09 -5.36
CA ILE A 227 4.61 -11.90 -5.43
C ILE A 227 5.19 -12.34 -4.09
N VAL A 228 6.18 -13.23 -4.14
CA VAL A 228 6.99 -13.64 -2.99
C VAL A 228 8.44 -13.30 -3.30
N ILE A 229 9.01 -12.39 -2.52
CA ILE A 229 10.39 -11.94 -2.64
C ILE A 229 11.30 -12.87 -1.86
N ASP A 230 12.38 -13.31 -2.50
CA ASP A 230 13.42 -14.13 -1.87
C ASP A 230 14.63 -13.27 -1.47
N LYS A 231 14.85 -12.13 -2.13
CA LYS A 231 15.97 -11.22 -1.86
C LYS A 231 15.64 -9.78 -2.23
N ALA A 232 16.11 -8.84 -1.42
CA ALA A 232 16.16 -7.41 -1.75
C ALA A 232 17.61 -6.90 -1.69
N GLU A 233 18.02 -6.16 -2.72
CA GLU A 233 19.35 -5.58 -2.84
C GLU A 233 19.24 -4.04 -2.88
N PRO A 234 19.52 -3.35 -1.75
CA PRO A 234 19.38 -1.91 -1.65
C PRO A 234 20.59 -1.19 -2.27
N ASN A 235 20.35 0.01 -2.82
CA ASN A 235 21.36 0.95 -3.29
C ASN A 235 22.34 0.37 -4.32
N ILE A 236 21.86 -0.53 -5.18
CA ILE A 236 22.65 -1.04 -6.30
C ILE A 236 22.83 0.04 -7.39
N PRO A 237 23.95 0.05 -8.13
CA PRO A 237 24.05 0.79 -9.38
C PRO A 237 23.01 0.28 -10.38
N VAL A 238 22.24 1.20 -10.97
CA VAL A 238 21.22 0.88 -11.98
C VAL A 238 21.40 1.78 -13.19
N ASP A 239 21.51 1.18 -14.37
CA ASP A 239 21.56 1.84 -15.66
C ASP A 239 20.15 2.31 -16.06
N ASP A 240 19.98 3.61 -16.32
CA ASP A 240 18.68 4.21 -16.65
C ASP A 240 18.07 3.66 -17.94
N THR A 241 18.89 3.07 -18.82
CA THR A 241 18.43 2.51 -20.09
C THR A 241 17.45 1.35 -19.90
N ILE A 242 17.45 0.66 -18.76
CA ILE A 242 16.51 -0.45 -18.52
C ILE A 242 15.06 0.02 -18.37
N PHE A 243 14.86 1.27 -17.95
CA PHE A 243 13.54 1.85 -17.73
C PHE A 243 12.96 2.49 -18.98
N LYS A 244 13.82 2.89 -19.93
CA LYS A 244 13.41 3.61 -21.14
C LYS A 244 12.76 2.68 -22.14
N PHE A 245 11.84 3.24 -22.94
CA PHE A 245 11.28 2.53 -24.08
C PHE A 245 12.41 2.04 -25.01
N PRO A 246 12.47 0.74 -25.36
CA PRO A 246 13.54 0.23 -26.21
C PRO A 246 13.47 0.89 -27.60
N THR A 247 14.56 1.55 -27.99
CA THR A 247 14.74 1.94 -29.39
C THR A 247 15.04 0.68 -30.20
N ALA A 248 14.25 0.41 -31.24
CA ALA A 248 14.54 -0.68 -32.17
C ALA A 248 16.00 -0.60 -32.65
N LYS A 249 16.69 -1.75 -32.67
CA LYS A 249 17.95 -1.89 -33.39
C LYS A 249 17.69 -2.05 -34.88
#